data_AF-A0A820JR32-F1
#
_entry.id   AF-A0A820JR32-F1
#
_cell.length_a   1.000
_cell.length_b   1.000
_cell.length_c   1.000
_cell.angle_alpha   90.00
_cell.angle_beta   90.00
_cell.angle_gamma   90.00
#
_symmetry.space_group_name_H-M   'P 1'
#
loop_
_entity.id
_entity.type
_entity.pdbx_description
1 polymer ?
#
loop_
_entity_poly.entity_id
_entity_poly.type
_entity_poly.pdbx_seq_one_letter_code
_entity_poly.pdbx_strand_id
1 'polypeptide(L)'
;VVLPLIEKYFQAHRNYFIVPPLLKTGVNYASVKEEEMNCSLFCKLALLLRQKFSAFGNDVNITVRCLKVLVRAIDVSSVMKNSQEIVRASLLPLLNNITEDLNQIVPNLEQKDYNNIKGTLQRGTTRLAYIHIVLLSVLSSLLDHLG
;
A
#
# COMPACT_ATOMS: atom_id res chain seq x y z
N VAL A 1 -13.75 10.90 7.72
CA VAL A 1 -14.69 9.89 8.27
C VAL A 1 -14.48 8.49 7.68
N VAL A 2 -14.34 8.35 6.35
CA VAL A 2 -14.21 7.02 5.70
C VAL A 2 -12.91 6.30 6.04
N LEU A 3 -11.76 6.98 6.04
CA LEU A 3 -10.46 6.34 6.31
C LEU A 3 -10.40 5.69 7.71
N PRO A 4 -10.76 6.37 8.82
CA PRO A 4 -10.84 5.70 10.14
C PRO A 4 -11.78 4.49 10.19
N LEU A 5 -12.86 4.49 9.41
CA LEU A 5 -13.79 3.37 9.34
C LEU A 5 -13.12 2.17 8.65
N ILE A 6 -12.44 2.39 7.52
CA ILE A 6 -11.67 1.36 6.82
C ILE A 6 -10.59 0.79 7.74
N GLU A 7 -9.82 1.65 8.42
CA GLU A 7 -8.79 1.23 9.37
C GLU A 7 -9.37 0.27 10.42
N LYS A 8 -10.43 0.69 11.11
CA LYS A 8 -11.06 -0.10 12.18
C LYS A 8 -11.71 -1.38 11.67
N TYR A 9 -12.35 -1.34 10.50
CA TYR A 9 -13.01 -2.50 9.91
C TYR A 9 -12.02 -3.64 9.63
N PHE A 10 -10.94 -3.35 8.89
CA PHE A 10 -9.94 -4.35 8.54
C PHE A 10 -9.10 -4.78 9.73
N GLN A 11 -8.90 -3.90 10.71
CA GLN A 11 -8.26 -4.27 11.97
C GLN A 11 -9.11 -5.26 12.78
N ALA A 12 -10.42 -5.04 12.87
CA ALA A 12 -11.33 -5.93 13.59
C ALA A 12 -11.55 -7.29 12.89
N HIS A 13 -11.54 -7.30 11.56
CA HIS A 13 -11.81 -8.50 10.76
C HIS A 13 -10.53 -9.13 10.18
N ARG A 14 -9.36 -8.86 10.76
CA ARG A 14 -8.07 -9.35 10.25
C ARG A 14 -8.07 -10.88 10.01
N ASN A 15 -8.59 -11.64 10.97
CA ASN A 15 -8.60 -13.11 10.90
C ASN A 15 -9.50 -13.66 9.80
N TYR A 16 -10.52 -12.90 9.38
CA TYR A 16 -11.41 -13.29 8.28
C TYR A 16 -10.67 -13.29 6.93
N PHE A 17 -9.74 -12.36 6.74
CA PHE A 17 -9.01 -12.20 5.48
C PHE A 17 -7.70 -13.00 5.40
N ILE A 18 -7.07 -13.37 6.51
CA ILE A 18 -5.73 -14.00 6.55
C ILE A 18 -5.82 -15.51 6.89
N VAL A 19 -6.97 -16.16 6.69
CA VAL A 19 -7.09 -17.60 6.99
C VAL A 19 -6.08 -18.38 6.16
N PRO A 20 -5.14 -19.15 6.77
CA PRO A 20 -4.18 -19.94 6.02
C PRO A 20 -4.89 -20.91 5.07
N PRO A 21 -4.36 -21.17 3.86
CA PRO A 21 -5.00 -22.07 2.89
C PRO A 21 -5.34 -23.45 3.45
N LEU A 22 -4.53 -23.97 4.39
CA LEU A 22 -4.75 -25.25 5.07
C LEU A 22 -5.95 -25.26 6.03
N LEU A 23 -6.40 -24.07 6.48
CA LEU A 23 -7.50 -23.86 7.42
C LEU A 23 -8.76 -23.30 6.73
N LYS A 24 -8.74 -23.11 5.40
CA LYS A 24 -9.90 -22.69 4.60
C LYS A 24 -10.86 -23.88 4.41
N THR A 25 -11.43 -24.40 5.50
CA THR A 25 -12.43 -25.48 5.54
C THR A 25 -13.76 -24.97 6.09
N GLY A 26 -14.57 -24.28 5.27
CA GLY A 26 -15.90 -23.79 5.67
C GLY A 26 -16.24 -22.37 5.18
N VAL A 27 -17.19 -21.70 5.84
CA VAL A 27 -17.80 -20.41 5.40
C VAL A 27 -17.23 -19.17 6.14
N ASN A 28 -16.10 -19.31 6.84
CA ASN A 28 -15.58 -18.30 7.77
C ASN A 28 -14.32 -17.56 7.26
N TYR A 29 -14.13 -17.49 5.94
CA TYR A 29 -13.02 -16.75 5.33
C TYR A 29 -13.51 -15.88 4.18
N ALA A 30 -12.73 -14.85 3.86
CA ALA A 30 -13.01 -13.94 2.76
C ALA A 30 -13.12 -14.69 1.44
N SER A 31 -14.22 -14.45 0.72
CA SER A 31 -14.37 -14.94 -0.64
C SER A 31 -13.31 -14.34 -1.58
N VAL A 32 -13.06 -15.01 -2.70
CA VAL A 32 -12.18 -14.47 -3.76
C VAL A 32 -12.62 -13.06 -4.16
N LYS A 33 -13.93 -12.79 -4.18
CA LYS A 33 -14.44 -11.47 -4.56
C LYS A 33 -14.14 -10.40 -3.51
N GLU A 34 -14.20 -10.74 -2.23
CA GLU A 34 -13.82 -9.81 -1.16
C GLU A 34 -12.32 -9.56 -1.12
N GLU A 35 -11.50 -10.59 -1.35
CA GLU A 35 -10.05 -10.44 -1.51
C GLU A 35 -9.71 -9.53 -2.71
N GLU A 36 -10.40 -9.69 -3.85
CA GLU A 36 -10.30 -8.81 -5.01
C GLU A 36 -10.65 -7.35 -4.69
N MET A 37 -11.77 -7.14 -4.00
CA MET A 37 -12.22 -5.81 -3.60
C MET A 37 -11.23 -5.15 -2.64
N ASN A 38 -10.70 -5.90 -1.68
CA ASN A 38 -9.67 -5.41 -0.77
C ASN A 38 -8.38 -5.02 -1.52
N CYS A 39 -7.92 -5.89 -2.42
CA CYS A 39 -6.76 -5.60 -3.26
C CYS A 39 -6.98 -4.36 -4.14
N SER A 40 -8.15 -4.22 -4.76
CA SER A 40 -8.49 -3.05 -5.58
C SER A 40 -8.53 -1.77 -4.74
N LEU A 41 -9.11 -1.84 -3.53
CA LEU A 41 -9.16 -0.71 -2.60
C LEU A 41 -7.75 -0.28 -2.19
N PHE A 42 -6.88 -1.23 -1.83
CA PHE A 42 -5.47 -0.96 -1.53
C PHE A 42 -4.77 -0.26 -2.69
N CYS A 43 -4.84 -0.82 -3.90
CA CYS A 43 -4.16 -0.25 -5.07
C CYS A 43 -4.68 1.15 -5.42
N LYS A 44 -5.99 1.36 -5.40
CA LYS A 44 -6.60 2.66 -5.70
C LYS A 44 -6.24 3.71 -4.66
N LEU A 45 -6.27 3.35 -3.37
CA LEU A 45 -5.90 4.27 -2.30
C LEU A 45 -4.42 4.63 -2.35
N ALA A 46 -3.54 3.65 -2.59
CA ALA A 46 -2.10 3.86 -2.73
C ALA A 46 -1.79 4.76 -3.93
N LEU A 47 -2.42 4.51 -5.08
CA LEU A 47 -2.26 5.33 -6.27
C LEU A 47 -2.78 6.75 -6.07
N LEU A 48 -3.94 6.91 -5.44
CA LEU A 48 -4.51 8.22 -5.12
C LEU A 48 -3.58 9.02 -4.20
N LEU A 49 -3.04 8.37 -3.16
CA LEU A 49 -2.09 8.99 -2.23
C LEU A 49 -0.80 9.40 -2.94
N ARG A 50 -0.29 8.58 -3.88
CA ARG A 50 0.86 8.95 -4.72
C ARG A 50 0.58 10.17 -5.60
N GLN A 51 -0.57 10.19 -6.28
CA GLN A 51 -0.91 11.24 -7.25
C GLN A 51 -1.29 12.57 -6.59
N LYS A 52 -1.87 12.51 -5.38
CA LYS A 52 -2.45 13.66 -4.68
C LYS A 52 -1.88 13.83 -3.27
N PHE A 53 -0.63 13.45 -3.04
CA PHE A 53 -0.01 13.44 -1.71
C PHE A 53 -0.20 14.75 -0.93
N SER A 54 0.04 15.89 -1.57
CA SER A 54 -0.13 17.20 -0.93
C SER A 54 -1.57 17.51 -0.52
N ALA A 55 -2.56 16.96 -1.22
CA ALA A 55 -3.98 17.18 -0.93
C ALA A 55 -4.45 16.39 0.30
N PHE A 56 -3.73 15.32 0.70
CA PHE A 56 -4.06 14.59 1.92
C PHE A 56 -3.70 15.38 3.19
N GLY A 57 -2.65 16.22 3.16
CA GLY A 57 -2.27 17.05 4.30
C GLY A 57 -2.20 16.27 5.62
N ASN A 58 -3.04 16.62 6.58
CA ASN A 58 -3.10 15.96 7.89
C ASN A 58 -3.61 14.51 7.85
N ASP A 59 -4.32 14.13 6.77
CA ASP A 59 -4.86 12.78 6.59
C ASP A 59 -3.82 11.76 6.07
N VAL A 60 -2.59 12.18 5.78
CA VAL A 60 -1.52 11.26 5.34
C VAL A 60 -1.31 10.12 6.35
N ASN A 61 -1.22 10.45 7.64
CA ASN A 61 -0.93 9.45 8.68
C ASN A 61 -2.04 8.39 8.80
N ILE A 62 -3.31 8.81 8.82
CA ILE A 62 -4.44 7.87 8.84
C ILE A 62 -4.48 7.05 7.55
N THR A 63 -4.19 7.65 6.40
CA THR A 63 -4.15 6.94 5.11
C THR A 63 -3.06 5.88 5.08
N VAL A 64 -1.86 6.18 5.61
CA VAL A 64 -0.78 5.19 5.75
C VAL A 64 -1.22 4.04 6.65
N ARG A 65 -1.87 4.31 7.79
CA ARG A 65 -2.39 3.23 8.65
C ARG A 65 -3.45 2.38 7.93
N CYS A 66 -4.33 3.01 7.15
CA CYS A 66 -5.29 2.30 6.30
C CYS A 66 -4.58 1.37 5.31
N LEU A 67 -3.58 1.87 4.58
CA LEU A 67 -2.80 1.06 3.64
C LEU A 67 -2.09 -0.12 4.33
N LYS A 68 -1.57 0.08 5.56
CA LYS A 68 -0.93 -0.98 6.36
C LYS A 68 -1.92 -2.07 6.80
N VAL A 69 -3.15 -1.71 7.19
CA VAL A 69 -4.15 -2.75 7.55
C VAL A 69 -4.71 -3.45 6.32
N LEU A 70 -4.90 -2.72 5.20
CA LEU A 70 -5.37 -3.29 3.94
C LEU A 70 -4.37 -4.29 3.38
N VAL A 71 -3.08 -3.91 3.31
CA VAL A 71 -2.04 -4.80 2.76
C VAL A 71 -1.87 -6.08 3.59
N ARG A 72 -2.01 -5.98 4.92
CA ARG A 72 -2.01 -7.14 5.81
C ARG A 72 -3.23 -8.02 5.66
N ALA A 73 -4.34 -7.49 5.14
CA ALA A 73 -5.56 -8.26 4.86
C ALA A 73 -5.58 -8.82 3.42
N ILE A 74 -4.49 -8.72 2.65
CA ILE A 74 -4.42 -9.29 1.31
C ILE A 74 -3.67 -10.63 1.37
N ASP A 75 -4.32 -11.71 0.97
CA ASP A 75 -3.65 -12.96 0.60
C ASP A 75 -3.13 -12.83 -0.84
N VAL A 76 -1.89 -12.35 -0.98
CA VAL A 76 -1.25 -12.13 -2.28
C VAL A 76 -1.19 -13.44 -3.08
N SER A 77 -0.98 -14.58 -2.42
CA SER A 77 -0.92 -15.88 -3.09
C SER A 77 -2.26 -16.28 -3.70
N SER A 78 -3.37 -16.03 -2.98
CA SER A 78 -4.71 -16.25 -3.50
C SER A 78 -5.03 -15.31 -4.66
N VAL A 79 -4.74 -14.01 -4.52
CA VAL A 79 -5.00 -13.00 -5.56
C VAL A 79 -4.21 -13.30 -6.84
N MET A 80 -2.94 -13.72 -6.74
CA MET A 80 -2.14 -14.10 -7.90
C MET A 80 -2.73 -15.30 -8.66
N LYS A 81 -3.31 -16.27 -7.93
CA LYS A 81 -3.86 -17.50 -8.52
C LYS A 81 -5.25 -17.29 -9.12
N ASN A 82 -6.11 -16.53 -8.43
CA ASN A 82 -7.53 -16.46 -8.74
C ASN A 82 -7.93 -15.21 -9.55
N SER A 83 -7.13 -14.14 -9.52
CA SER A 83 -7.58 -12.79 -9.94
C SER A 83 -6.58 -12.10 -10.86
N GLN A 84 -6.19 -12.77 -11.94
CA GLN A 84 -5.14 -12.31 -12.86
C GLN A 84 -5.42 -10.93 -13.48
N GLU A 85 -6.68 -10.54 -13.64
CA GLU A 85 -7.06 -9.20 -14.12
C GLU A 85 -6.67 -8.11 -13.10
N ILE A 86 -6.95 -8.31 -11.81
CA ILE A 86 -6.55 -7.37 -10.76
C ILE A 86 -5.04 -7.25 -10.68
N VAL A 87 -4.33 -8.36 -10.85
CA VAL A 87 -2.86 -8.36 -10.90
C VAL A 87 -2.37 -7.44 -12.00
N ARG A 88 -2.88 -7.61 -13.23
CA ARG A 88 -2.46 -6.82 -14.39
C ARG A 88 -2.90 -5.36 -14.32
N ALA A 89 -4.14 -5.11 -13.90
CA ALA A 89 -4.73 -3.77 -13.93
C ALA A 89 -4.37 -2.91 -12.72
N SER A 90 -4.06 -3.50 -11.57
CA SER A 90 -3.90 -2.77 -10.31
C SER A 90 -2.56 -3.01 -9.62
N LEU A 91 -2.16 -4.28 -9.39
CA LEU A 91 -0.93 -4.57 -8.66
C LEU A 91 0.33 -4.28 -9.47
N LEU A 92 0.39 -4.73 -10.73
CA LEU A 92 1.56 -4.55 -11.58
C LEU A 92 1.87 -3.06 -11.83
N PRO A 93 0.89 -2.19 -12.18
CA PRO A 93 1.14 -0.76 -12.30
C PRO A 93 1.56 -0.12 -10.98
N LEU A 94 0.98 -0.56 -9.85
CA LEU A 94 1.39 -0.07 -8.53
C LEU A 94 2.85 -0.43 -8.24
N LEU A 95 3.26 -1.67 -8.47
CA LEU A 95 4.65 -2.11 -8.29
C LEU A 95 5.61 -1.34 -9.20
N ASN A 96 5.24 -1.10 -10.47
CA ASN A 96 6.05 -0.29 -11.37
C ASN A 96 6.21 1.15 -10.87
N ASN A 97 5.15 1.77 -10.34
CA ASN A 97 5.23 3.09 -9.72
C ASN A 97 6.15 3.09 -8.50
N ILE A 98 6.08 2.06 -7.66
CA ILE A 98 6.95 1.89 -6.49
C ILE A 98 8.42 1.78 -6.93
N THR A 99 8.70 0.96 -7.94
CA THR A 99 10.05 0.80 -8.50
C THR A 99 10.58 2.11 -9.08
N GLU A 100 9.75 2.85 -9.82
CA GLU A 100 10.09 4.17 -10.34
C GLU A 100 10.42 5.16 -9.21
N ASP A 101 9.59 5.21 -8.17
CA ASP A 101 9.79 6.09 -7.02
C ASP A 101 11.09 5.76 -6.27
N LEU A 102 11.41 4.47 -6.10
CA LEU A 102 12.66 4.03 -5.46
C LEU A 102 13.89 4.34 -6.32
N ASN A 103 13.84 4.10 -7.63
CA ASN A 103 14.94 4.38 -8.55
C ASN A 103 15.32 5.87 -8.59
N GLN A 104 14.37 6.76 -8.32
CA GLN A 104 14.65 8.20 -8.22
C GLN A 104 15.39 8.58 -6.92
N ILE A 105 15.33 7.77 -5.87
CA ILE A 105 16.03 8.05 -4.59
C ILE A 105 17.45 7.49 -4.59
N VAL A 106 17.67 6.30 -5.15
CA VAL A 106 19.00 5.64 -5.15
C VAL A 106 20.14 6.59 -5.52
N PRO A 107 20.10 7.34 -6.65
CA PRO A 107 21.20 8.23 -7.01
C PRO A 107 21.36 9.43 -6.05
N ASN A 108 20.26 9.91 -5.47
CA ASN A 108 20.29 11.01 -4.49
C ASN A 108 20.95 10.59 -3.17
N LEU A 109 20.83 9.31 -2.78
CA LEU A 109 21.51 8.75 -1.61
C LEU A 109 23.00 8.53 -1.88
N GLU A 110 23.35 8.05 -3.07
CA GLU A 110 24.74 7.77 -3.47
C GLU A 110 25.59 9.05 -3.54
N GLN A 111 25.02 10.16 -4.00
CA GLN A 111 25.74 11.44 -4.11
C GLN A 111 25.91 12.17 -2.77
N LYS A 112 25.35 11.65 -1.65
CA LYS A 112 25.28 12.32 -0.34
C LYS A 112 24.76 13.76 -0.43
N ASP A 113 23.97 14.05 -1.45
CA ASP A 113 23.57 15.41 -1.79
C ASP A 113 22.27 15.76 -1.06
N TYR A 114 22.40 15.92 0.27
CA TYR A 114 21.29 16.25 1.16
C TYR A 114 20.73 17.68 0.95
N ASN A 115 21.35 18.47 0.08
CA ASN A 115 20.90 19.83 -0.23
C ASN A 115 19.62 19.82 -1.08
N ASN A 116 19.45 18.85 -1.98
CA ASN A 116 18.16 18.59 -2.64
C ASN A 116 17.11 17.97 -1.69
N ILE A 117 17.55 17.48 -0.54
CA ILE A 117 16.71 16.84 0.49
C ILE A 117 16.10 17.89 1.43
N LYS A 118 16.68 19.11 1.52
CA LYS A 118 16.19 20.16 2.43
C LYS A 118 15.73 21.47 1.81
N GLY A 119 15.94 21.74 0.52
CA GLY A 119 15.39 22.98 -0.02
C GLY A 119 15.65 23.25 -1.49
N THR A 120 14.74 22.78 -2.36
CA THR A 120 14.34 23.57 -3.55
C THR A 120 12.97 23.13 -4.05
N LEU A 121 12.04 24.09 -4.13
CA LEU A 121 10.74 24.08 -4.82
C LEU A 121 9.80 22.88 -4.55
N GLN A 122 8.71 23.14 -3.81
CA GLN A 122 7.38 22.49 -3.64
C GLN A 122 7.05 21.11 -4.26
N ARG A 123 7.69 20.64 -5.34
CA ARG A 123 7.49 19.33 -5.97
C ARG A 123 8.48 18.25 -5.51
N GLY A 124 9.75 18.61 -5.27
CA GLY A 124 10.80 17.64 -4.87
C GLY A 124 10.62 17.15 -3.42
N THR A 125 10.34 18.08 -2.51
CA THR A 125 10.13 17.81 -1.07
C THR A 125 8.91 16.92 -0.83
N THR A 126 7.87 17.10 -1.64
CA THR A 126 6.60 16.37 -1.57
C THR A 126 6.76 14.90 -1.96
N ARG A 127 7.61 14.58 -2.95
CA ARG A 127 7.90 13.19 -3.35
C ARG A 127 8.81 12.48 -2.36
N LEU A 128 9.85 13.13 -1.86
CA LEU A 128 10.71 12.54 -0.82
C LEU A 128 9.92 12.28 0.47
N ALA A 129 9.06 13.22 0.88
CA ALA A 129 8.16 13.03 2.01
C ALA A 129 7.19 11.87 1.78
N TYR A 130 6.61 11.74 0.57
CA TYR A 130 5.78 10.58 0.22
C TYR A 130 6.56 9.27 0.39
N ILE A 131 7.79 9.19 -0.13
CA ILE A 131 8.53 7.94 -0.08
C ILE A 131 8.90 7.57 1.37
N HIS A 132 9.39 8.54 2.13
CA HIS A 132 9.80 8.31 3.52
C HIS A 132 8.61 7.98 4.43
N ILE A 133 7.50 8.71 4.32
CA ILE A 133 6.34 8.59 5.22
C ILE A 133 5.45 7.42 4.79
N VAL A 134 5.17 7.31 3.49
CA VAL A 134 4.20 6.36 2.94
C VAL A 134 4.89 5.11 2.46
N LEU A 135 5.78 5.23 1.47
CA LEU A 135 6.24 4.08 0.71
C LEU A 135 7.03 3.10 1.59
N LEU A 136 7.99 3.59 2.37
CA LEU A 136 8.76 2.76 3.30
C LEU A 136 7.85 2.10 4.35
N SER A 137 6.89 2.84 4.91
CA SER A 137 5.94 2.33 5.91
C SER A 137 5.03 1.21 5.38
N VAL A 138 4.59 1.34 4.12
CA VAL A 138 3.71 0.36 3.47
C VAL A 138 4.51 -0.85 2.99
N LEU A 139 5.70 -0.63 2.41
CA LEU A 139 6.59 -1.72 1.98
C LEU A 139 7.08 -2.56 3.16
N SER A 140 7.47 -1.94 4.26
CA SER A 140 7.82 -2.67 5.49
C SER A 140 6.64 -3.54 5.96
N SER A 141 5.42 -2.99 5.95
CA SER A 141 4.23 -3.77 6.34
C SER A 141 3.88 -4.90 5.36
N LEU A 142 4.21 -4.76 4.08
CA LEU A 142 4.03 -5.80 3.07
C LEU A 142 5.05 -6.91 3.27
N LEU A 143 6.32 -6.56 3.50
CA LEU A 143 7.40 -7.53 3.74
C LEU A 143 7.19 -8.30 5.04
N ASP A 144 6.81 -7.61 6.12
CA ASP A 144 6.45 -8.23 7.41
C ASP A 144 5.26 -9.21 7.30
N HIS A 145 4.41 -9.04 6.28
CA HIS A 145 3.25 -9.90 6.04
C HIS A 145 3.58 -11.10 5.14
N LEU A 146 4.61 -10.97 4.29
CA LEU A 146 5.06 -12.03 3.40
C LEU A 146 6.09 -12.97 4.05
N GLY A 147 6.87 -12.49 5.02
CA GLY A 147 7.84 -13.27 5.79
C GLY A 147 7.21 -14.06 6.92
#